data_AF-A0A2S6FKQ2-F1
#
_entry.id   AF-A0A2S6FKQ2-F1
#
_cell.length_a   1.000
_cell.length_b   1.000
_cell.length_c   1.000
_cell.angle_alpha   90.00
_cell.angle_beta   90.00
_cell.angle_gamma   90.00
#
_symmetry.space_group_name_H-M   'P 1'
#
loop_
_entity.id
_entity.type
_entity.pdbx_description
1 polymer ?
#
loop_
_entity_poly.entity_id
_entity_poly.type
_entity_poly.pdbx_seq_one_letter_code
_entity_poly.pdbx_strand_id
1 'polypeptide(L)'
;MQGMIISNPKLEFLRPVLERWFECIDRYNAVRGDGDTPYWHDEKANLGLLSAAAWMAEMVTLQQTPTRKQTEEGERNSRADLFLASPETRAYIQTSQRWPRVNSLNLTQALFDIASDAKRLSHASDLKLGCLFVAPQKAQQGATPEELQDMVDDLQKEHTCAVAWYFPYAYRKLRNEAGNYHPGIAVLFKEARG
;
A
#
# COMPACT_ATOMS: atom_id res chain seq x y z
N MET A 1 3.19 12.06 -11.60
CA MET A 1 4.12 10.94 -11.91
C MET A 1 3.53 9.72 -11.24
N GLN A 2 3.31 8.66 -12.01
CA GLN A 2 2.75 7.42 -11.50
C GLN A 2 3.40 6.25 -12.22
N GLY A 3 3.35 5.08 -11.60
CA GLY A 3 3.85 3.86 -12.20
C GLY A 3 3.67 2.68 -11.27
N MET A 4 3.87 1.48 -11.83
CA MET A 4 3.88 0.26 -11.07
C MET A 4 4.80 -0.77 -11.72
N ILE A 5 5.33 -1.67 -10.89
CA ILE A 5 6.09 -2.85 -11.30
C ILE A 5 5.53 -4.04 -10.53
N ILE A 6 5.18 -5.10 -11.24
CA ILE A 6 4.78 -6.38 -10.66
C ILE A 6 5.82 -7.40 -11.10
N SER A 7 6.63 -7.85 -10.15
CA SER A 7 7.75 -8.76 -10.40
C SER A 7 7.36 -10.23 -10.18
N ASN A 8 6.30 -10.49 -9.41
CA ASN A 8 5.77 -11.82 -9.16
C ASN A 8 4.49 -12.05 -10.00
N PRO A 9 4.50 -12.99 -10.97
CA PRO A 9 3.33 -13.25 -11.82
C PRO A 9 2.06 -13.61 -11.06
N LYS A 10 2.16 -14.19 -9.85
CA LYS A 10 0.99 -14.49 -9.01
C LYS A 10 0.25 -13.24 -8.53
N LEU A 11 0.90 -12.09 -8.54
CA LEU A 11 0.34 -10.80 -8.12
C LEU A 11 -0.14 -9.96 -9.30
N GLU A 12 -0.06 -10.47 -10.53
CA GLU A 12 -0.48 -9.74 -11.73
C GLU A 12 -1.96 -9.38 -11.71
N PHE A 13 -2.79 -10.18 -11.03
CA PHE A 13 -4.19 -9.86 -10.78
C PHE A 13 -4.40 -8.54 -10.00
N LEU A 14 -3.38 -8.03 -9.30
CA LEU A 14 -3.46 -6.72 -8.63
C LEU A 14 -3.34 -5.54 -9.60
N ARG A 15 -2.84 -5.72 -10.83
CA ARG A 15 -2.67 -4.63 -11.80
C ARG A 15 -3.93 -3.77 -11.96
N PRO A 16 -5.11 -4.33 -12.30
CA PRO A 16 -6.31 -3.50 -12.47
C PRO A 16 -6.70 -2.79 -11.16
N VAL A 17 -6.46 -3.39 -9.98
CA VAL A 17 -6.69 -2.72 -8.69
C VAL A 17 -5.77 -1.52 -8.52
N LEU A 18 -4.48 -1.65 -8.84
CA LEU A 18 -3.49 -0.58 -8.71
C LEU A 18 -3.72 0.56 -9.71
N GLU A 19 -4.21 0.25 -10.91
CA GLU A 19 -4.63 1.25 -11.89
C GLU A 19 -5.81 2.07 -11.36
N ARG A 20 -6.84 1.40 -10.81
CA ARG A 20 -7.99 2.06 -10.18
C ARG A 20 -7.64 2.79 -8.88
N TRP A 21 -6.59 2.37 -8.19
CA TRP A 21 -6.14 3.02 -6.96
C TRP A 21 -5.65 4.45 -7.23
N PHE A 22 -4.95 4.68 -8.34
CA PHE A 22 -4.60 6.02 -8.79
C PHE A 22 -5.85 6.88 -9.02
N GLU A 23 -6.84 6.34 -9.74
CA GLU A 23 -8.12 7.03 -10.00
C GLU A 23 -8.89 7.37 -8.72
N CYS A 24 -8.86 6.48 -7.72
CA CYS A 24 -9.49 6.70 -6.43
C CYS A 24 -8.86 7.87 -5.67
N ILE A 25 -7.52 7.99 -5.69
CA ILE A 25 -6.81 9.12 -5.07
C ILE A 25 -7.16 10.41 -5.80
N ASP A 26 -7.14 10.42 -7.14
CA ASP A 26 -7.51 11.59 -7.93
C ASP A 26 -8.95 12.03 -7.67
N ARG A 27 -9.88 11.08 -7.64
CA ARG A 27 -11.28 11.37 -7.37
C ARG A 27 -11.49 11.90 -5.96
N TYR A 28 -10.80 11.34 -4.96
CA TYR A 28 -10.85 11.86 -3.60
C TYR A 28 -10.38 13.32 -3.57
N ASN A 29 -9.21 13.60 -4.13
CA ASN A 29 -8.64 14.94 -4.09
C ASN A 29 -9.46 15.95 -4.91
N ALA A 30 -10.04 15.54 -6.05
CA ALA A 30 -10.93 16.39 -6.84
C ALA A 30 -12.21 16.78 -6.08
N VAL A 31 -12.75 15.89 -5.23
CA VAL A 31 -13.95 16.16 -4.43
C VAL A 31 -13.64 16.93 -3.16
N ARG A 32 -12.53 16.59 -2.48
CA ARG A 32 -12.16 17.20 -1.19
C ARG A 32 -11.41 18.52 -1.34
N GLY A 33 -10.74 18.72 -2.47
CA GLY A 33 -9.94 19.90 -2.77
C GLY A 33 -8.57 19.90 -2.09
N ASP A 34 -7.88 21.03 -2.18
CA ASP A 34 -6.46 21.20 -1.86
C ASP A 34 -6.13 21.19 -0.35
N GLY A 35 -7.10 20.91 0.53
CA GLY A 35 -6.92 20.90 1.98
C GLY A 35 -6.67 19.51 2.57
N ASP A 36 -6.75 18.45 1.77
CA ASP A 36 -6.74 17.08 2.26
C ASP A 36 -6.23 16.09 1.19
N THR A 37 -5.73 14.95 1.62
CA THR A 37 -5.42 13.81 0.74
C THR A 37 -5.36 12.53 1.58
N PRO A 38 -5.83 11.39 1.05
CA PRO A 38 -5.97 10.14 1.80
C PRO A 38 -4.67 9.68 2.48
N TYR A 39 -3.54 9.89 1.83
CA TYR A 39 -2.25 9.39 2.31
C TYR A 39 -1.61 10.23 3.43
N TRP A 40 -2.21 11.36 3.81
CA TRP A 40 -1.83 12.08 5.04
C TRP A 40 -2.35 11.40 6.30
N HIS A 41 -3.43 10.63 6.17
CA HIS A 41 -4.07 9.92 7.26
C HIS A 41 -3.39 8.56 7.49
N ASP A 42 -4.02 7.75 8.32
CA ASP A 42 -3.52 6.45 8.73
C ASP A 42 -3.68 5.35 7.67
N GLU A 43 -3.20 4.17 8.04
CA GLU A 43 -3.25 2.97 7.23
C GLU A 43 -4.68 2.60 6.81
N LYS A 44 -5.68 2.83 7.68
CA LYS A 44 -7.07 2.47 7.41
C LYS A 44 -7.67 3.34 6.31
N ALA A 45 -7.31 4.62 6.24
CA ALA A 45 -7.72 5.49 5.14
C ALA A 45 -7.22 4.93 3.80
N ASN A 46 -5.94 4.56 3.73
CA ASN A 46 -5.32 4.01 2.51
C ASN A 46 -5.86 2.62 2.16
N LEU A 47 -6.11 1.77 3.17
CA LEU A 47 -6.77 0.48 3.01
C LEU A 47 -8.19 0.62 2.43
N GLY A 48 -8.94 1.62 2.90
CA GLY A 48 -10.26 1.96 2.36
C GLY A 48 -10.21 2.33 0.88
N LEU A 49 -9.23 3.13 0.46
CA LEU A 49 -9.04 3.47 -0.95
C LEU A 49 -8.63 2.27 -1.80
N LEU A 50 -7.73 1.43 -1.31
CA LEU A 50 -7.34 0.20 -2.00
C LEU A 50 -8.54 -0.76 -2.16
N SER A 51 -9.38 -0.85 -1.12
CA SER A 51 -10.63 -1.63 -1.14
C SER A 51 -11.62 -1.09 -2.18
N ALA A 52 -11.81 0.23 -2.25
CA ALA A 52 -12.65 0.87 -3.27
C ALA A 52 -12.12 0.63 -4.69
N ALA A 53 -10.80 0.73 -4.87
CA ALA A 53 -10.14 0.45 -6.15
C ALA A 53 -10.36 -1.00 -6.60
N ALA A 54 -10.32 -1.96 -5.66
CA ALA A 54 -10.59 -3.36 -5.95
C ALA A 54 -12.04 -3.57 -6.42
N TRP A 55 -13.02 -2.94 -5.77
CA TRP A 55 -14.42 -2.96 -6.23
C TRP A 55 -14.59 -2.35 -7.63
N MET A 56 -13.88 -1.27 -7.94
CA MET A 56 -13.86 -0.67 -9.28
C MET A 56 -13.19 -1.56 -10.33
N ALA A 57 -12.33 -2.49 -9.90
CA ALA A 57 -11.66 -3.48 -10.73
C ALA A 57 -12.42 -4.82 -10.80
N GLU A 58 -13.73 -4.81 -10.50
CA GLU A 58 -14.61 -6.00 -10.54
C GLU A 58 -14.18 -7.12 -9.56
N MET A 59 -13.47 -6.77 -8.50
CA MET A 59 -13.10 -7.67 -7.41
C MET A 59 -13.94 -7.41 -6.17
N VAL A 60 -13.92 -8.38 -5.24
CA VAL A 60 -14.59 -8.25 -3.95
C VAL A 60 -13.56 -8.04 -2.85
N THR A 61 -13.92 -7.21 -1.88
CA THR A 61 -13.11 -7.04 -0.68
C THR A 61 -13.94 -7.09 0.59
N LEU A 62 -13.31 -7.57 1.67
CA LEU A 62 -13.86 -7.53 3.02
C LEU A 62 -12.75 -7.14 4.01
N GLN A 63 -12.94 -6.00 4.67
CA GLN A 63 -12.00 -5.54 5.69
C GLN A 63 -12.19 -6.30 7.00
N GLN A 64 -11.12 -6.42 7.78
CA GLN A 64 -11.12 -7.09 9.09
C GLN A 64 -11.66 -8.53 9.02
N THR A 65 -11.33 -9.23 7.93
CA THR A 65 -11.81 -10.58 7.65
C THR A 65 -11.31 -11.54 8.73
N PRO A 66 -12.19 -12.27 9.43
CA PRO A 66 -11.78 -13.25 10.43
C PRO A 66 -10.87 -14.32 9.81
N THR A 67 -9.75 -14.58 10.46
CA THR A 67 -8.82 -15.66 10.14
C THR A 67 -8.44 -16.39 11.41
N ARG A 68 -7.60 -17.42 11.29
CA ARG A 68 -6.87 -17.96 12.44
C ARG A 68 -5.39 -17.60 12.31
N LYS A 69 -4.67 -17.62 13.42
CA LYS A 69 -3.24 -17.42 13.50
C LYS A 69 -2.61 -18.67 14.06
N GLN A 70 -1.64 -19.23 13.37
CA GLN A 70 -0.83 -20.31 13.93
C GLN A 70 0.13 -19.72 14.95
N THR A 71 0.10 -20.27 16.17
CA THR A 71 1.02 -19.95 17.26
C THR A 71 1.64 -21.24 17.79
N GLU A 72 2.71 -21.14 18.59
CA GLU A 72 3.32 -22.30 19.24
C GLU A 72 2.32 -23.05 20.15
N GLU A 73 1.33 -22.35 20.69
CA GLU A 73 0.26 -22.89 21.54
C GLU A 73 -0.97 -23.39 20.75
N GLY A 74 -0.92 -23.37 19.41
CA GLY A 74 -2.01 -23.80 18.53
C GLY A 74 -2.66 -22.66 17.73
N GLU A 75 -3.89 -22.86 17.26
CA GLU A 75 -4.62 -21.86 16.47
C GLU A 75 -5.36 -20.86 17.37
N ARG A 76 -5.12 -19.56 17.18
CA ARG A 76 -5.87 -18.48 17.83
C ARG A 76 -6.66 -17.68 16.81
N ASN A 77 -7.84 -17.19 17.19
CA ASN A 77 -8.59 -16.25 16.35
C ASN A 77 -7.76 -15.01 16.03
N SER A 78 -7.75 -14.61 14.76
CA SER A 78 -7.06 -13.44 14.24
C SER A 78 -7.88 -12.82 13.11
N ARG A 79 -7.34 -11.79 12.45
CA ARG A 79 -8.00 -11.10 11.35
C ARG A 79 -6.96 -10.72 10.31
N ALA A 80 -7.33 -10.89 9.04
CA ALA A 80 -6.69 -10.18 7.95
C ALA A 80 -7.25 -8.76 7.88
N ASP A 81 -6.41 -7.77 7.61
CA ASP A 81 -6.89 -6.40 7.45
C ASP A 81 -7.75 -6.26 6.20
N LEU A 82 -7.39 -6.96 5.13
CA LEU A 82 -8.18 -7.06 3.90
C LEU A 82 -8.19 -8.48 3.35
N PHE A 83 -9.38 -8.97 3.04
CA PHE A 83 -9.58 -10.03 2.05
C PHE A 83 -9.84 -9.39 0.69
N LEU A 84 -9.17 -9.88 -0.34
CA LEU A 84 -9.33 -9.43 -1.73
C LEU A 84 -9.43 -10.66 -2.63
N ALA A 85 -10.43 -10.68 -3.51
CA ALA A 85 -10.63 -11.82 -4.41
C ALA A 85 -11.20 -11.44 -5.78
N SER A 86 -10.68 -12.13 -6.79
CA SER A 86 -11.33 -12.36 -8.09
C SER A 86 -11.96 -13.77 -8.11
N PRO A 87 -12.65 -14.17 -9.18
CA PRO A 87 -13.13 -15.54 -9.33
C PRO A 87 -12.01 -16.61 -9.27
N GLU A 88 -10.80 -16.26 -9.72
CA GLU A 88 -9.66 -17.16 -9.86
C GLU A 88 -8.67 -17.07 -8.70
N THR A 89 -8.52 -15.90 -8.08
CA THR A 89 -7.46 -15.62 -7.11
C THR A 89 -8.01 -15.03 -5.82
N ARG A 90 -7.45 -15.45 -4.69
CA ARG A 90 -7.80 -14.94 -3.36
C ARG A 90 -6.53 -14.57 -2.61
N ALA A 91 -6.56 -13.42 -1.95
CA ALA A 91 -5.48 -12.94 -1.11
C ALA A 91 -6.00 -12.44 0.23
N TYR A 92 -5.29 -12.80 1.29
CA TYR A 92 -5.41 -12.22 2.62
C TYR A 92 -4.22 -11.30 2.86
N ILE A 93 -4.51 -10.07 3.26
CA ILE A 93 -3.54 -8.99 3.31
C ILE A 93 -3.46 -8.45 4.73
N GLN A 94 -2.24 -8.33 5.25
CA GLN A 94 -1.93 -7.49 6.42
C GLN A 94 -1.39 -6.16 5.94
N THR A 95 -1.80 -5.07 6.58
CA THR A 95 -1.41 -3.73 6.19
C THR A 95 -0.60 -3.01 7.26
N SER A 96 0.28 -2.11 6.82
CA SER A 96 0.95 -1.15 7.68
C SER A 96 1.25 0.11 6.88
N GLN A 97 1.55 1.23 7.57
CA GLN A 97 1.92 2.48 6.95
C GLN A 97 3.19 3.09 7.56
N ARG A 98 4.00 3.72 6.71
CA ARG A 98 5.17 4.51 7.11
C ARG A 98 5.16 5.89 6.47
N TRP A 99 5.72 6.86 7.19
CA TRP A 99 5.94 8.23 6.71
C TRP A 99 7.44 8.57 6.71
N PRO A 100 8.26 7.90 5.88
CA PRO A 100 9.69 8.14 5.86
C PRO A 100 10.01 9.52 5.29
N ARG A 101 11.28 9.94 5.39
CA ARG A 101 11.74 11.14 4.69
C ARG A 101 11.93 10.82 3.21
N VAL A 102 11.63 11.76 2.31
CA VAL A 102 11.79 11.57 0.84
C VAL A 102 13.16 11.00 0.47
N ASN A 103 14.24 11.45 1.13
CA ASN A 103 15.61 11.03 0.81
C ASN A 103 16.12 9.88 1.71
N SER A 104 15.24 9.22 2.47
CA SER A 104 15.63 8.14 3.38
C SER A 104 14.41 7.26 3.71
N LEU A 105 14.10 6.32 2.80
CA LEU A 105 12.92 5.46 2.92
C LEU A 105 13.06 4.37 3.98
N ASN A 106 14.21 3.68 4.03
CA ASN A 106 14.53 2.60 4.98
C ASN A 106 13.40 1.56 5.17
N LEU A 107 12.90 0.97 4.07
CA LEU A 107 11.67 0.15 4.10
C LEU A 107 11.91 -1.33 4.39
N THR A 108 13.16 -1.80 4.27
CA THR A 108 13.49 -3.23 4.33
C THR A 108 12.95 -3.92 5.59
N GLN A 109 13.14 -3.32 6.78
CA GLN A 109 12.64 -3.89 8.04
C GLN A 109 11.10 -3.88 8.08
N ALA A 110 10.47 -2.77 7.69
CA ALA A 110 9.01 -2.67 7.67
C ALA A 110 8.36 -3.68 6.71
N LEU A 111 8.99 -3.92 5.55
CA LEU A 111 8.57 -4.94 4.58
C LEU A 111 8.75 -6.36 5.13
N PHE A 112 9.83 -6.60 5.88
CA PHE A 112 10.04 -7.90 6.55
C PHE A 112 8.96 -8.13 7.63
N ASP A 113 8.72 -7.15 8.48
CA ASP A 113 7.75 -7.23 9.57
C ASP A 113 6.35 -7.51 9.04
N ILE A 114 5.90 -6.76 8.03
CA ILE A 114 4.54 -6.92 7.49
C ILE A 114 4.35 -8.25 6.74
N ALA A 115 5.39 -8.74 6.06
CA ALA A 115 5.36 -10.08 5.45
C ALA A 115 5.33 -11.18 6.52
N SER A 116 6.05 -10.99 7.63
CA SER A 116 6.03 -11.91 8.78
C SER A 116 4.65 -11.95 9.43
N ASP A 117 3.98 -10.81 9.58
CA ASP A 117 2.62 -10.77 10.11
C ASP A 117 1.62 -11.45 9.18
N ALA A 118 1.71 -11.22 7.87
CA ALA A 118 0.90 -11.92 6.88
C ALA A 118 1.14 -13.44 6.88
N LYS A 119 2.39 -13.89 7.11
CA LYS A 119 2.73 -15.32 7.18
C LYS A 119 1.92 -16.06 8.23
N ARG A 120 1.65 -15.39 9.36
CA ARG A 120 0.97 -15.99 10.52
C ARG A 120 -0.52 -16.24 10.27
N LEU A 121 -1.11 -15.72 9.19
CA LEU A 121 -2.49 -16.00 8.80
C LEU A 121 -2.67 -17.48 8.39
N SER A 122 -3.74 -18.09 8.90
CA SER A 122 -4.13 -19.49 8.66
C SER A 122 -5.02 -19.58 7.44
N HIS A 123 -4.40 -19.68 6.25
CA HIS A 123 -5.03 -20.08 4.98
C HIS A 123 -3.90 -20.58 4.07
N ALA A 124 -3.60 -21.88 4.12
CA ALA A 124 -2.40 -22.44 3.46
C ALA A 124 -2.48 -22.44 1.93
N SER A 125 -3.69 -22.50 1.36
CA SER A 125 -3.93 -22.55 -0.08
C SER A 125 -4.06 -21.18 -0.75
N ASP A 126 -4.30 -20.13 0.02
CA ASP A 126 -4.55 -18.78 -0.50
C ASP A 126 -3.30 -17.90 -0.43
N LEU A 127 -3.26 -16.84 -1.24
CA LEU A 127 -2.15 -15.88 -1.18
C LEU A 127 -2.20 -15.12 0.15
N LYS A 128 -1.03 -14.98 0.78
CA LYS A 128 -0.85 -14.17 1.98
C LYS A 128 0.14 -13.06 1.67
N LEU A 129 -0.30 -11.82 1.81
CA LEU A 129 0.49 -10.65 1.41
C LEU A 129 0.67 -9.69 2.59
N GLY A 130 1.90 -9.22 2.77
CA GLY A 130 2.13 -7.98 3.49
C GLY A 130 1.99 -6.81 2.52
N CYS A 131 1.25 -5.78 2.91
CA CYS A 131 1.04 -4.55 2.13
C CYS A 131 1.51 -3.35 2.95
N LEU A 132 2.53 -2.65 2.45
CA LEU A 132 3.09 -1.47 3.09
C LEU A 132 2.72 -0.22 2.31
N PHE A 133 1.94 0.66 2.93
CA PHE A 133 1.74 2.02 2.45
C PHE A 133 2.90 2.91 2.89
N VAL A 134 3.41 3.71 1.97
CA VAL A 134 4.53 4.62 2.22
C VAL A 134 4.11 5.99 1.74
N ALA A 135 3.94 6.92 2.67
CA ALA A 135 3.61 8.32 2.41
C ALA A 135 4.83 9.19 2.78
N PRO A 136 5.79 9.37 1.85
CA PRO A 136 7.02 10.09 2.14
C PRO A 136 6.74 11.53 2.54
N GLN A 137 7.54 12.07 3.45
CA GLN A 137 7.39 13.44 3.94
C GLN A 137 8.68 14.24 3.82
N LYS A 138 8.53 15.54 3.61
CA LYS A 138 9.63 16.50 3.58
C LYS A 138 9.25 17.75 4.36
N ALA A 139 10.18 18.23 5.17
CA ALA A 139 10.03 19.48 5.89
C ALA A 139 10.38 20.67 4.99
N GLN A 140 9.78 21.84 5.28
CA GLN A 140 10.09 23.16 4.70
C GLN A 140 9.66 23.40 3.24
N GLN A 141 9.96 22.48 2.32
CA GLN A 141 9.62 22.62 0.90
C GLN A 141 9.19 21.28 0.27
N GLY A 142 8.47 21.38 -0.84
CA GLY A 142 8.06 20.22 -1.63
C GLY A 142 9.26 19.44 -2.20
N ALA A 143 9.01 18.19 -2.57
CA ALA A 143 10.01 17.36 -3.24
C ALA A 143 10.24 17.83 -4.68
N THR A 144 11.50 17.87 -5.14
CA THR A 144 11.83 18.19 -6.53
C THR A 144 11.59 16.98 -7.44
N PRO A 145 11.47 17.16 -8.78
CA PRO A 145 11.36 16.05 -9.70
C PRO A 145 12.48 15.01 -9.58
N GLU A 146 13.72 15.47 -9.31
CA GLU A 146 14.90 14.62 -9.14
C GLU A 146 14.79 13.77 -7.87
N GLU A 147 14.44 14.38 -6.74
CA GLU A 147 14.22 13.64 -5.49
C GLU A 147 13.10 12.60 -5.63
N LEU A 148 12.06 12.89 -6.42
CA LEU A 148 11.00 11.93 -6.69
C LEU A 148 11.45 10.79 -7.60
N GLN A 149 12.36 11.05 -8.54
CA GLN A 149 12.93 10.02 -9.38
C GLN A 149 13.88 9.12 -8.57
N ASP A 150 14.76 9.70 -7.76
CA ASP A 150 15.64 8.94 -6.86
C ASP A 150 14.82 8.04 -5.91
N MET A 151 13.72 8.57 -5.39
CA MET A 151 12.81 7.82 -4.54
C MET A 151 12.10 6.68 -5.29
N VAL A 152 11.72 6.88 -6.56
CA VAL A 152 11.19 5.79 -7.40
C VAL A 152 12.26 4.71 -7.60
N ASP A 153 13.49 5.11 -7.89
CA ASP A 153 14.60 4.17 -8.07
C ASP A 153 14.87 3.37 -6.78
N ASP A 154 14.77 4.01 -5.60
CA ASP A 154 14.88 3.33 -4.31
C ASP A 154 13.73 2.37 -4.03
N LEU A 155 12.48 2.76 -4.35
CA LEU A 155 11.32 1.86 -4.24
C LEU A 155 11.47 0.62 -5.13
N GLN A 156 12.10 0.76 -6.31
CA GLN A 156 12.34 -0.34 -7.24
C GLN A 156 13.45 -1.30 -6.79
N LYS A 157 14.42 -0.82 -6.00
CA LYS A 157 15.48 -1.66 -5.42
C LYS A 157 14.97 -2.56 -4.29
N GLU A 158 13.85 -2.21 -3.67
CA GLU A 158 13.26 -3.03 -2.61
C GLU A 158 12.80 -4.39 -3.18
N HIS A 159 13.24 -5.49 -2.55
CA HIS A 159 12.86 -6.85 -2.93
C HIS A 159 11.38 -7.14 -2.59
N THR A 160 10.50 -6.60 -3.42
CA THR A 160 9.04 -6.70 -3.32
C THR A 160 8.47 -7.47 -4.50
N CYS A 161 7.25 -7.97 -4.33
CA CYS A 161 6.54 -8.74 -5.35
C CYS A 161 5.71 -7.84 -6.28
N ALA A 162 5.25 -6.70 -5.76
CA ALA A 162 4.65 -5.63 -6.53
C ALA A 162 4.88 -4.29 -5.83
N VAL A 163 5.05 -3.22 -6.60
CA VAL A 163 5.14 -1.85 -6.11
C VAL A 163 4.38 -0.93 -7.06
N ALA A 164 3.61 0.00 -6.51
CA ALA A 164 2.98 1.08 -7.25
C ALA A 164 3.20 2.40 -6.54
N TRP A 165 3.32 3.48 -7.30
CA TRP A 165 3.55 4.82 -6.76
C TRP A 165 2.69 5.85 -7.47
N TYR A 166 2.22 6.82 -6.70
CA TYR A 166 1.43 7.94 -7.18
C TYR A 166 1.88 9.24 -6.55
N PHE A 167 2.51 10.10 -7.36
CA PHE A 167 2.98 11.43 -6.99
C PHE A 167 2.30 12.50 -7.85
N PRO A 168 1.05 12.89 -7.53
CA PRO A 168 0.26 13.82 -8.32
C PRO A 168 0.84 15.24 -8.29
N TYR A 169 1.01 15.87 -9.45
CA TYR A 169 1.68 17.17 -9.55
C TYR A 169 0.98 18.28 -8.76
N ALA A 170 -0.36 18.32 -8.83
CA ALA A 170 -1.18 19.34 -8.16
C ALA A 170 -0.99 19.34 -6.64
N TYR A 171 -0.80 18.15 -6.04
CA TYR A 171 -0.84 17.99 -4.59
C TYR A 171 0.54 17.93 -3.92
N ARG A 172 1.64 17.93 -4.69
CA ARG A 172 3.02 17.90 -4.15
C ARG A 172 3.38 19.10 -3.27
N LYS A 173 2.68 20.22 -3.46
CA LYS A 173 2.91 21.48 -2.74
C LYS A 173 2.03 21.62 -1.50
N LEU A 174 1.17 20.66 -1.24
CA LEU A 174 0.30 20.69 -0.08
C LEU A 174 1.07 20.32 1.18
N ARG A 175 0.67 20.93 2.29
CA ARG A 175 1.19 20.68 3.62
C ARG A 175 0.07 20.17 4.51
N ASN A 176 0.35 19.13 5.29
CA ASN A 176 -0.57 18.72 6.36
C ASN A 176 -0.56 19.74 7.52
N GLU A 177 -1.40 19.52 8.53
CA GLU A 177 -1.49 20.38 9.72
C GLU A 177 -0.15 20.52 10.48
N ALA A 178 0.70 19.50 10.41
CA ALA A 178 2.05 19.51 11.00
C ALA A 178 3.09 20.29 10.15
N GLY A 179 2.69 20.86 9.01
CA GLY A 179 3.55 21.62 8.11
C GLY A 179 4.44 20.78 7.19
N ASN A 180 4.26 19.45 7.16
CA ASN A 180 5.02 18.54 6.31
C ASN A 180 4.40 18.43 4.92
N TYR A 181 5.25 18.44 3.90
CA TYR A 181 4.87 18.14 2.53
C TYR A 181 4.86 16.64 2.31
N HIS A 182 3.82 16.12 1.67
CA HIS A 182 3.78 14.73 1.20
C HIS A 182 3.57 14.73 -0.30
N PRO A 183 4.57 14.33 -1.11
CA PRO A 183 4.48 14.42 -2.56
C PRO A 183 3.54 13.38 -3.18
N GLY A 184 3.07 12.43 -2.39
CA GLY A 184 2.17 11.35 -2.79
C GLY A 184 2.38 10.11 -1.93
N ILE A 185 2.11 8.95 -2.50
CA ILE A 185 2.11 7.66 -1.81
C ILE A 185 2.65 6.55 -2.72
N ALA A 186 3.30 5.56 -2.11
CA ALA A 186 3.58 4.27 -2.71
C ALA A 186 2.91 3.15 -1.91
N VAL A 187 2.59 2.06 -2.60
CA VAL A 187 2.11 0.81 -2.00
C VAL A 187 3.02 -0.32 -2.46
N LEU A 188 3.53 -1.11 -1.51
CA LEU A 188 4.44 -2.22 -1.76
C LEU A 188 3.82 -3.51 -1.23
N PHE A 189 3.83 -4.56 -2.05
CA PHE A 189 3.34 -5.88 -1.69
C PHE A 189 4.49 -6.88 -1.61
N LYS A 190 4.46 -7.70 -0.56
CA LYS A 190 5.40 -8.79 -0.36
C LYS A 190 4.65 -10.08 -0.05
N GLU A 191 4.90 -11.13 -0.83
CA GLU A 191 4.36 -12.46 -0.57
C GLU A 191 4.96 -13.03 0.71
N ALA A 192 4.11 -13.46 1.63
CA ALA A 192 4.51 -14.17 2.83
C ALA A 192 4.84 -15.62 2.50
N ARG A 193 6.11 -15.90 2.17
CA ARG A 193 6.56 -17.26 1.83
C ARG A 193 6.74 -18.13 3.08
N GLY A 194 6.37 -19.41 2.91
CA GLY A 194 6.57 -20.49 3.87
C GLY A 194 8.03 -20.66 4.27
#